data_AF-A0A7G5FIJ8-F1
#
_entry.id   AF-A0A7G5FIJ8-F1
#
_cell.length_a   1.000
_cell.length_b   1.000
_cell.length_c   1.000
_cell.angle_alpha   90.00
_cell.angle_beta   90.00
_cell.angle_gamma   90.00
#
_symmetry.space_group_name_H-M   'P 1'
#
loop_
_entity.id
_entity.type
_entity.pdbx_description
1 polymer ?
#
loop_
_entity_poly.entity_id
_entity_poly.type
_entity_poly.pdbx_seq_one_letter_code
_entity_poly.pdbx_strand_id
1 'polypeptide(L)'
;MGEDGVGEHTGVTVLSKNAVAHHFEADVPGYRGWEWNVVLACAEGSRFVTVNEVALMAGRDALQAPDWVPYEDRVQPGDLQPGLYIPPRADDERLEETDRGHTLTKIGFQGALKRWQDAYGPTTESAELSPLKCETCAFYVQVDQIGKFFGVCFNEFADDGHIVHASYGCGAHSETPPAKNLAAQEHTPFDDERF
;
A
#
# COMPACT_ATOMS: atom_id res chain seq x y z
N MET A 1 22.75 26.43 -29.81
CA MET A 1 21.61 26.03 -28.96
C MET A 1 20.65 25.37 -29.91
N GLY A 2 20.68 24.02 -29.96
CA GLY A 2 20.05 23.24 -31.01
C GLY A 2 18.54 23.29 -30.94
N GLU A 3 17.90 23.07 -32.08
CA GLU A 3 16.47 22.86 -32.29
C GLU A 3 15.97 21.54 -31.66
N ASP A 4 16.54 21.13 -30.53
CA ASP A 4 16.41 19.78 -29.98
C ASP A 4 15.39 19.80 -28.83
N GLY A 5 14.13 19.53 -29.16
CA GLY A 5 13.08 19.27 -28.17
C GLY A 5 11.69 19.81 -28.49
N VAL A 6 11.53 20.56 -29.58
CA VAL A 6 10.22 21.02 -30.08
C VAL A 6 9.80 20.13 -31.25
N GLY A 7 8.71 19.39 -31.08
CA GLY A 7 8.14 18.50 -32.09
C GLY A 7 7.08 19.18 -32.95
N GLU A 8 6.15 18.39 -33.49
CA GLU A 8 5.12 18.86 -34.42
C GLU A 8 4.17 19.89 -33.78
N HIS A 9 3.68 20.83 -34.59
CA HIS A 9 2.64 21.78 -34.17
C HIS A 9 1.30 21.05 -34.06
N THR A 10 0.76 20.94 -32.85
CA THR A 10 -0.43 20.12 -32.56
C THR A 10 -1.73 20.94 -32.57
N GLY A 11 -1.66 22.27 -32.40
CA GLY A 11 -2.85 23.09 -32.44
C GLY A 11 -2.67 24.54 -31.97
N VAL A 12 -3.78 25.28 -31.99
CA VAL A 12 -3.86 26.65 -31.51
C VAL A 12 -5.10 26.82 -30.64
N THR A 13 -4.93 27.42 -29.47
CA THR A 13 -6.02 27.84 -28.60
C THR A 13 -6.11 29.36 -28.58
N VAL A 14 -7.26 29.92 -28.93
CA VAL A 14 -7.51 31.36 -28.78
C VAL A 14 -7.82 31.66 -27.32
N LEU A 15 -6.95 32.43 -26.66
CA LEU A 15 -7.14 32.83 -25.26
C LEU A 15 -7.98 34.11 -25.16
N SER A 16 -7.77 35.05 -26.09
CA SER A 16 -8.55 36.29 -26.20
C SER A 16 -8.45 36.88 -27.61
N LYS A 17 -9.11 38.01 -27.85
CA LYS A 17 -9.00 38.77 -29.12
C LYS A 17 -7.54 39.06 -29.52
N ASN A 18 -6.66 39.24 -28.53
CA ASN A 18 -5.30 39.72 -28.70
C ASN A 18 -4.24 38.71 -28.22
N ALA A 19 -4.63 37.48 -27.90
CA ALA A 19 -3.70 36.45 -27.43
C ALA A 19 -4.08 35.05 -27.90
N VAL A 20 -3.10 34.30 -28.41
CA VAL A 20 -3.23 32.91 -28.87
C VAL A 20 -2.11 32.05 -28.28
N ALA A 21 -2.44 30.82 -27.92
CA ALA A 21 -1.46 29.80 -27.51
C ALA A 21 -1.26 28.82 -28.66
N HIS A 22 -0.02 28.66 -29.13
CA HIS A 22 0.38 27.60 -30.04
C HIS A 22 0.93 26.43 -29.24
N HIS A 23 0.53 25.22 -29.61
CA HIS A 23 0.93 23.97 -28.97
C HIS A 23 1.84 23.18 -29.88
N PHE A 24 2.92 22.64 -29.33
CA PHE A 24 3.85 21.76 -30.04
C PHE A 24 4.15 20.53 -29.19
N GLU A 25 4.33 19.36 -29.80
CA GLU A 25 4.81 18.18 -29.07
C GLU A 25 6.16 18.46 -28.40
N ALA A 26 6.41 17.86 -27.24
CA ALA A 26 7.69 17.96 -26.56
C ALA A 26 8.56 16.72 -26.83
N ASP A 27 9.56 16.88 -27.68
CA ASP A 27 10.61 15.87 -27.92
C ASP A 27 11.73 15.96 -26.88
N VAL A 28 11.36 16.14 -25.61
CA VAL A 28 12.28 16.31 -24.49
C VAL A 28 12.36 15.00 -23.69
N PRO A 29 13.55 14.39 -23.52
CA PRO A 29 13.71 13.18 -22.70
C PRO A 29 13.12 13.35 -21.29
N GLY A 30 12.25 12.42 -20.89
CA GLY A 30 11.54 12.45 -19.59
C GLY A 30 10.18 13.16 -19.61
N TYR A 31 9.85 13.89 -20.67
CA TYR A 31 8.61 14.66 -20.80
C TYR A 31 7.66 14.05 -21.86
N ARG A 32 7.60 12.72 -21.93
CA ARG A 32 6.70 12.03 -22.87
C ARG A 32 5.24 12.46 -22.64
N GLY A 33 4.58 12.86 -23.71
CA GLY A 33 3.18 13.32 -23.68
C GLY A 33 3.00 14.77 -23.22
N TRP A 34 4.09 15.49 -22.94
CA TRP A 34 4.05 16.92 -22.66
C TRP A 34 4.07 17.73 -23.97
N GLU A 35 3.70 19.00 -23.86
CA GLU A 35 3.60 19.93 -24.98
C GLU A 35 4.19 21.29 -24.63
N TRP A 36 4.87 21.91 -25.59
CA TRP A 36 5.27 23.31 -25.51
C TRP A 36 4.08 24.20 -25.81
N ASN A 37 3.73 25.06 -24.85
CA ASN A 37 2.74 26.11 -24.97
C ASN A 37 3.46 27.44 -25.22
N VAL A 38 3.31 28.01 -26.42
CA VAL A 38 3.86 29.31 -26.80
C VAL A 38 2.72 30.32 -26.91
N VAL A 39 2.62 31.22 -25.92
CA VAL A 39 1.60 32.26 -25.90
C VAL A 39 2.12 33.48 -26.64
N LEU A 40 1.47 33.82 -27.74
CA LEU A 40 1.67 35.05 -28.49
C LEU A 40 0.60 36.07 -28.12
N ALA A 41 1.01 37.32 -27.90
CA ALA A 41 0.12 38.42 -27.58
C ALA A 41 0.42 39.64 -28.44
N CYS A 42 -0.61 40.44 -28.75
CA CYS A 42 -0.47 41.72 -29.42
C CYS A 42 -1.25 42.78 -28.65
N ALA A 43 -0.55 43.75 -28.04
CA ALA A 43 -1.21 44.84 -27.33
C ALA A 43 -2.17 45.62 -28.25
N GLU A 44 -3.26 46.15 -27.68
CA GLU A 44 -4.25 46.90 -28.46
C GLU A 44 -3.62 48.15 -29.10
N GLY A 45 -3.87 48.37 -30.38
CA GLY A 45 -3.24 49.43 -31.16
C GLY A 45 -1.81 49.14 -31.64
N SER A 46 -1.19 48.05 -31.18
CA SER A 46 0.10 47.58 -31.71
C SER A 46 -0.07 46.83 -33.04
N ARG A 47 0.98 46.84 -33.86
CA ARG A 47 1.13 45.98 -35.04
C ARG A 47 2.18 44.88 -34.84
N PHE A 48 2.80 44.85 -33.66
CA PHE A 48 3.86 43.91 -33.32
C PHE A 48 3.31 42.85 -32.36
N VAL A 49 3.40 41.60 -32.79
CA VAL A 49 3.13 40.42 -31.96
C VAL A 49 4.39 40.12 -31.13
N THR A 50 4.21 39.85 -29.84
CA THR A 50 5.27 39.47 -28.91
C THR A 50 5.00 38.09 -28.34
N VAL A 51 6.06 37.36 -27.99
CA VAL A 51 5.95 36.15 -27.15
C VAL A 51 5.72 36.60 -25.71
N ASN A 52 4.59 36.23 -25.14
CA ASN A 52 4.28 36.51 -23.74
C ASN A 52 4.87 35.43 -22.82
N GLU A 53 4.72 34.16 -23.20
CA GLU A 53 5.17 33.00 -22.40
C GLU A 53 5.55 31.83 -23.30
N VAL A 54 6.54 31.06 -22.88
CA VAL A 54 6.85 29.73 -23.39
C VAL A 54 6.95 28.80 -22.19
N ALA A 55 6.04 27.82 -22.10
CA ALA A 55 5.98 26.89 -20.99
C ALA A 55 5.89 25.45 -21.50
N LEU A 56 6.53 24.52 -20.79
CA LEU A 56 6.38 23.10 -21.03
C LEU A 56 5.28 22.57 -20.09
N MET A 57 4.17 22.11 -20.67
CA MET A 57 2.97 21.73 -19.92
C MET A 57 2.63 20.26 -20.13
N ALA A 58 2.03 19.64 -19.12
CA ALA A 58 1.56 18.28 -19.22
C ALA A 58 0.37 18.21 -20.19
N GLY A 59 0.56 17.52 -21.31
CA GLY A 59 -0.51 17.21 -22.26
C GLY A 59 -1.40 16.08 -21.74
N ARG A 60 -2.41 15.68 -22.53
CA ARG A 60 -3.39 14.66 -22.13
C ARG A 60 -2.77 13.29 -21.81
N ASP A 61 -1.68 12.97 -22.48
CA ASP A 61 -0.99 11.68 -22.34
C ASP A 61 0.30 11.80 -21.51
N ALA A 62 0.50 12.96 -20.85
CA ALA A 62 1.66 13.18 -19.99
C ALA A 62 1.55 12.34 -18.71
N LEU A 63 2.66 11.68 -18.35
CA LEU A 63 2.79 11.10 -17.03
C LEU A 63 2.92 12.24 -16.01
N GLN A 64 1.90 12.42 -15.18
CA GLN A 64 1.92 13.37 -14.07
C GLN A 64 2.43 12.67 -12.81
N ALA A 65 3.11 13.44 -11.96
CA ALA A 65 3.42 12.97 -10.62
C ALA A 65 2.11 12.70 -9.86
N PRO A 66 2.07 11.67 -9.00
CA PRO A 66 0.95 11.50 -8.10
C PRO A 66 0.81 12.71 -7.18
N ASP A 67 -0.38 12.89 -6.62
CA ASP A 67 -0.63 13.95 -5.65
C ASP A 67 0.38 13.88 -4.51
N TRP A 68 0.84 15.06 -4.07
CA TRP A 68 1.74 15.15 -2.94
C TRP A 68 1.00 14.74 -1.66
N VAL A 69 1.57 13.77 -0.94
CA VAL A 69 1.02 13.27 0.33
C VAL A 69 1.92 13.72 1.50
N PRO A 70 1.37 14.32 2.58
CA PRO A 70 2.11 14.62 3.79
C PRO A 70 2.93 13.42 4.27
N TYR A 71 4.12 13.67 4.84
CA TYR A 71 4.99 12.58 5.31
C TYR A 71 4.26 11.65 6.29
N GLU A 72 3.49 12.22 7.22
CA GLU A 72 2.73 11.46 8.21
C GLU A 72 1.71 10.49 7.61
N ASP A 73 1.21 10.77 6.40
CA ASP A 73 0.28 9.90 5.66
C ASP A 73 0.98 8.93 4.72
N ARG A 74 2.29 9.15 4.48
CA ARG A 74 3.12 8.22 3.71
C ARG A 74 3.58 7.03 4.54
N VAL A 75 3.74 7.19 5.85
CA VAL A 75 4.20 6.12 6.74
C VAL A 75 3.12 5.03 6.88
N GLN A 76 3.48 3.80 6.52
CA GLN A 76 2.63 2.63 6.58
C GLN A 76 3.11 1.63 7.65
N PRO A 77 2.21 0.73 8.13
CA PRO A 77 2.63 -0.41 8.93
C PRO A 77 3.71 -1.23 8.21
N GLY A 78 4.84 -1.46 8.87
CA GLY A 78 5.99 -2.18 8.31
C GLY A 78 7.15 -1.30 7.83
N ASP A 79 6.95 0.02 7.70
CA ASP A 79 8.00 0.95 7.28
C ASP A 79 9.11 1.18 8.33
N LEU A 80 8.88 0.74 9.57
CA LEU A 80 9.82 0.94 10.66
C LEU A 80 11.08 0.07 10.47
N GLN A 81 12.22 0.73 10.29
CA GLN A 81 13.53 0.10 10.12
C GLN A 81 14.46 0.36 11.32
N PRO A 82 15.51 -0.45 11.52
CA PRO A 82 16.52 -0.17 12.54
C PRO A 82 17.12 1.24 12.39
N GLY A 83 17.14 2.00 13.48
CA GLY A 83 17.65 3.38 13.51
C GLY A 83 16.65 4.45 13.08
N LEU A 84 15.44 4.07 12.63
CA LEU A 84 14.35 5.00 12.36
C LEU A 84 13.49 5.20 13.61
N TYR A 85 13.09 6.44 13.85
CA TYR A 85 12.15 6.81 14.92
C TYR A 85 10.91 7.44 14.29
N ILE A 86 9.74 6.90 14.61
CA ILE A 86 8.46 7.41 14.15
C ILE A 86 7.71 7.95 15.38
N PRO A 87 7.59 9.28 15.54
CA PRO A 87 6.80 9.83 16.63
C PRO A 87 5.31 9.53 16.40
N PRO A 88 4.49 9.45 17.47
CA PRO A 88 3.05 9.49 17.31
C PRO A 88 2.60 10.75 16.58
N ARG A 89 1.44 10.68 15.92
CA ARG A 89 0.80 11.88 15.38
C ARG A 89 0.38 12.79 16.53
N ALA A 90 0.36 14.10 16.29
CA ALA A 90 0.01 15.08 17.31
C ALA A 90 -1.44 14.92 17.81
N ASP A 91 -2.32 14.39 16.96
CA ASP A 91 -3.75 14.15 17.18
C ASP A 91 -4.10 12.65 17.17
N ASP A 92 -3.17 11.78 17.60
CA ASP A 92 -3.38 10.34 17.61
C ASP A 92 -4.44 9.91 18.64
N GLU A 93 -5.67 9.66 18.19
CA GLU A 93 -6.81 9.22 19.02
C GLU A 93 -6.57 7.89 19.78
N ARG A 94 -5.51 7.15 19.42
CA ARG A 94 -5.11 5.93 20.14
C ARG A 94 -4.40 6.24 21.45
N LEU A 95 -3.99 7.48 21.68
CA LEU A 95 -3.23 7.91 22.85
C LEU A 95 -4.00 8.95 23.67
N GLU A 96 -3.89 8.83 24.99
CA GLU A 96 -4.37 9.82 25.96
C GLU A 96 -3.17 10.40 26.70
N GLU A 97 -3.08 11.72 26.78
CA GLU A 97 -2.01 12.41 27.49
C GLU A 97 -2.22 12.33 29.00
N THR A 98 -1.13 12.14 29.73
CA THR A 98 -1.08 12.00 31.19
C THR A 98 0.07 12.83 31.76
N ASP A 99 0.13 12.98 33.07
CA ASP A 99 1.24 13.64 33.79
C ASP A 99 2.60 12.94 33.57
N ARG A 100 2.61 11.71 33.05
CA ARG A 100 3.81 10.88 32.84
C ARG A 100 4.07 10.52 31.38
N GLY A 101 3.38 11.14 30.43
CA GLY A 101 3.47 10.82 29.00
C GLY A 101 2.13 10.37 28.44
N HIS A 102 2.07 9.23 27.75
CA HIS A 102 0.84 8.77 27.11
C HIS A 102 0.39 7.39 27.62
N THR A 103 -0.92 7.18 27.67
CA THR A 103 -1.54 5.87 27.86
C THR A 103 -2.36 5.46 26.65
N LEU A 104 -2.55 4.16 26.46
CA LEU A 104 -3.38 3.63 25.37
C LEU A 104 -4.87 3.90 25.64
N THR A 105 -5.56 4.52 24.68
CA THR A 105 -7.00 4.74 24.76
C THR A 105 -7.78 3.45 24.50
N LYS A 106 -9.07 3.47 24.88
CA LYS A 106 -10.01 2.40 24.49
C LYS A 106 -10.12 2.24 22.97
N ILE A 107 -10.06 3.34 22.21
CA ILE A 107 -10.11 3.32 20.74
C ILE A 107 -8.87 2.59 20.19
N GLY A 108 -7.68 2.96 20.66
CA GLY A 108 -6.44 2.31 20.28
C GLY A 108 -6.43 0.82 20.60
N PHE A 109 -6.89 0.46 21.80
CA PHE A 109 -6.99 -0.92 22.25
C PHE A 109 -7.99 -1.74 21.40
N GLN A 110 -9.21 -1.25 21.20
CA GLN A 110 -10.21 -1.93 20.37
C GLN A 110 -9.79 -2.03 18.90
N GLY A 111 -9.12 -1.01 18.38
CA GLY A 111 -8.55 -1.03 17.04
C GLY A 111 -7.48 -2.11 16.89
N ALA A 112 -6.64 -2.33 17.90
CA ALA A 112 -5.68 -3.43 17.90
C ALA A 112 -6.36 -4.81 17.92
N LEU A 113 -7.32 -5.02 18.83
CA LEU A 113 -8.09 -6.28 18.89
C LEU A 113 -8.78 -6.59 17.57
N LYS A 114 -9.39 -5.57 16.92
CA LYS A 114 -10.01 -5.73 15.61
C LYS A 114 -8.99 -6.18 14.56
N ARG A 115 -7.82 -5.52 14.45
CA ARG A 115 -6.79 -5.93 13.49
C ARG A 115 -6.32 -7.37 13.73
N TRP A 116 -6.14 -7.78 14.98
CA TRP A 116 -5.75 -9.15 15.30
C TRP A 116 -6.86 -10.16 14.99
N GLN A 117 -8.14 -9.80 15.22
CA GLN A 117 -9.26 -10.65 14.83
C GLN A 117 -9.43 -10.73 13.30
N ASP A 118 -9.16 -9.65 12.56
CA ASP A 118 -9.22 -9.68 11.10
C ASP A 118 -8.08 -10.55 10.52
N ALA A 119 -6.89 -10.54 11.14
CA ALA A 119 -5.72 -11.30 10.68
C ALA A 119 -5.69 -12.76 11.17
N TYR A 120 -6.06 -13.00 12.44
CA TYR A 120 -5.96 -14.29 13.15
C TYR A 120 -7.23 -14.57 13.95
N GLY A 121 -8.38 -14.35 13.32
CA GLY A 121 -9.69 -14.58 13.93
C GLY A 121 -10.49 -15.71 13.30
N PRO A 122 -11.72 -15.92 13.80
CA PRO A 122 -12.55 -17.08 13.43
C PRO A 122 -13.03 -17.07 11.98
N THR A 123 -13.03 -15.92 11.32
CA THR A 123 -13.54 -15.73 9.95
C THR A 123 -12.42 -15.63 8.91
N THR A 124 -11.20 -15.99 9.29
CA THR A 124 -10.08 -16.07 8.35
C THR A 124 -10.18 -17.38 7.57
N GLU A 125 -9.69 -17.39 6.33
CA GLU A 125 -9.67 -18.60 5.50
C GLU A 125 -8.96 -19.77 6.23
N SER A 126 -7.84 -19.48 6.89
CA SER A 126 -7.11 -20.46 7.72
C SER A 126 -7.99 -21.05 8.81
N ALA A 127 -8.75 -20.21 9.53
CA ALA A 127 -9.67 -20.68 10.55
C ALA A 127 -10.84 -21.48 9.96
N GLU A 128 -11.37 -21.12 8.79
CA GLU A 128 -12.46 -21.86 8.13
C GLU A 128 -12.02 -23.25 7.66
N LEU A 129 -10.81 -23.36 7.12
CA LEU A 129 -10.24 -24.63 6.65
C LEU A 129 -9.70 -25.51 7.78
N SER A 130 -9.42 -24.93 8.95
CA SER A 130 -8.88 -25.64 10.09
C SER A 130 -9.97 -26.37 10.89
N PRO A 131 -9.89 -27.71 11.04
CA PRO A 131 -10.89 -28.48 11.78
C PRO A 131 -10.81 -28.27 13.30
N LEU A 132 -9.67 -27.82 13.82
CA LEU A 132 -9.41 -27.64 15.25
C LEU A 132 -9.05 -26.18 15.52
N LYS A 133 -9.42 -25.68 16.71
CA LYS A 133 -9.29 -24.27 17.08
C LYS A 133 -8.26 -24.07 18.19
N CYS A 134 -7.70 -22.87 18.26
CA CYS A 134 -6.66 -22.52 19.22
C CYS A 134 -7.09 -22.75 20.67
N GLU A 135 -8.36 -22.55 21.02
CA GLU A 135 -8.87 -22.73 22.39
C GLU A 135 -8.66 -24.14 22.97
N THR A 136 -8.51 -25.16 22.11
CA THR A 136 -8.23 -26.54 22.49
C THR A 136 -6.79 -26.98 22.24
N CYS A 137 -5.94 -26.08 21.72
CA CYS A 137 -4.59 -26.41 21.30
C CYS A 137 -3.61 -26.33 22.47
N ALA A 138 -2.73 -27.31 22.63
CA ALA A 138 -1.70 -27.27 23.67
C ALA A 138 -0.66 -26.15 23.45
N PHE A 139 -0.55 -25.62 22.22
CA PHE A 139 0.31 -24.47 21.89
C PHE A 139 -0.36 -23.10 22.11
N TYR A 140 -1.61 -23.06 22.56
CA TYR A 140 -2.30 -21.80 22.84
C TYR A 140 -2.09 -21.36 24.29
N VAL A 141 -1.54 -20.17 24.46
CA VAL A 141 -1.36 -19.55 25.78
C VAL A 141 -2.28 -18.33 25.88
N GLN A 142 -3.31 -18.42 26.71
CA GLN A 142 -4.27 -17.33 26.92
C GLN A 142 -3.59 -16.11 27.57
N VAL A 143 -3.95 -14.91 27.12
CA VAL A 143 -3.46 -13.64 27.68
C VAL A 143 -4.64 -12.84 28.24
N ASP A 144 -4.89 -12.97 29.54
CA ASP A 144 -6.07 -12.39 30.20
C ASP A 144 -6.16 -10.87 30.09
N GLN A 145 -5.03 -10.18 29.98
CA GLN A 145 -4.93 -8.72 29.96
C GLN A 145 -5.52 -8.09 28.69
N ILE A 146 -5.59 -8.86 27.59
CA ILE A 146 -6.11 -8.38 26.31
C ILE A 146 -7.51 -8.93 25.98
N GLY A 147 -8.07 -9.76 26.86
CA GLY A 147 -9.42 -10.30 26.76
C GLY A 147 -9.45 -11.83 26.75
N LYS A 148 -10.60 -12.39 27.15
CA LYS A 148 -10.79 -13.85 27.35
C LYS A 148 -10.66 -14.69 26.08
N PHE A 149 -10.73 -14.06 24.91
CA PHE A 149 -10.73 -14.75 23.61
C PHE A 149 -9.44 -14.53 22.83
N PHE A 150 -8.39 -14.00 23.46
CA PHE A 150 -7.11 -13.81 22.81
C PHE A 150 -5.98 -14.49 23.60
N GLY A 151 -5.04 -15.02 22.84
CA GLY A 151 -3.83 -15.64 23.36
C GLY A 151 -2.72 -15.59 22.33
N VAL A 152 -1.59 -16.23 22.63
CA VAL A 152 -0.44 -16.32 21.74
C VAL A 152 -0.31 -17.76 21.23
N CYS A 153 0.01 -17.92 19.94
CA CYS A 153 0.40 -19.20 19.39
C CYS A 153 1.90 -19.46 19.66
N PHE A 154 2.22 -20.63 20.22
CA PHE A 154 3.59 -21.07 20.53
C PHE A 154 4.11 -22.15 19.57
N ASN A 155 3.42 -22.39 18.46
CA ASN A 155 3.81 -23.42 17.52
C ASN A 155 4.68 -22.83 16.41
N GLU A 156 5.97 -23.19 16.39
CA GLU A 156 6.96 -22.77 15.39
C GLU A 156 6.57 -23.10 13.93
N PHE A 157 5.68 -24.09 13.74
CA PHE A 157 5.17 -24.50 12.43
C PHE A 157 3.90 -23.73 12.01
N ALA A 158 3.47 -22.75 12.80
CA ALA A 158 2.25 -21.98 12.61
C ALA A 158 2.51 -20.48 12.77
N ASP A 159 1.52 -19.74 13.28
CA ASP A 159 1.60 -18.30 13.56
C ASP A 159 2.35 -18.00 14.88
N ASP A 160 3.55 -18.58 15.04
CA ASP A 160 4.36 -18.46 16.26
C ASP A 160 4.55 -17.00 16.70
N GLY A 161 4.39 -16.75 18.00
CA GLY A 161 4.52 -15.43 18.60
C GLY A 161 3.39 -14.45 18.28
N HIS A 162 2.40 -14.82 17.46
CA HIS A 162 1.28 -13.94 17.11
C HIS A 162 0.14 -14.01 18.12
N ILE A 163 -0.55 -12.88 18.29
CA ILE A 163 -1.82 -12.82 19.01
C ILE A 163 -2.92 -13.39 18.12
N VAL A 164 -3.55 -14.46 18.59
CA VAL A 164 -4.60 -15.18 17.87
C VAL A 164 -5.89 -15.22 18.69
N HIS A 165 -7.02 -15.23 18.00
CA HIS A 165 -8.32 -15.46 18.63
C HIS A 165 -8.45 -16.92 19.09
N ALA A 166 -9.16 -17.18 20.18
CA ALA A 166 -9.40 -18.53 20.71
C ALA A 166 -10.03 -19.47 19.64
N SER A 167 -10.94 -18.92 18.83
CA SER A 167 -11.59 -19.64 17.72
C SER A 167 -10.84 -19.55 16.38
N TYR A 168 -9.61 -19.03 16.35
CA TYR A 168 -8.73 -19.14 15.18
C TYR A 168 -8.28 -20.59 14.99
N GLY A 169 -7.89 -20.95 13.78
CA GLY A 169 -7.24 -22.22 13.50
C GLY A 169 -6.12 -22.00 12.49
N CYS A 170 -4.89 -22.38 12.86
CA CYS A 170 -3.69 -22.15 12.07
C CYS A 170 -3.30 -23.34 11.16
N GLY A 171 -4.07 -24.43 11.17
CA GLY A 171 -3.77 -25.65 10.43
C GLY A 171 -2.75 -26.61 11.09
N ALA A 172 -1.98 -26.15 12.08
CA ALA A 172 -1.00 -26.97 12.81
C ALA A 172 -1.38 -27.11 14.30
N HIS A 173 -2.57 -27.63 14.57
CA HIS A 173 -3.05 -27.88 15.92
C HIS A 173 -2.28 -29.05 16.58
N SER A 174 -2.11 -29.05 17.91
CA SER A 174 -1.38 -30.10 18.64
C SER A 174 -1.97 -31.51 18.45
N GLU A 175 -3.29 -31.58 18.31
CA GLU A 175 -4.04 -32.81 18.03
C GLU A 175 -4.26 -33.08 16.52
N THR A 176 -3.55 -32.39 15.63
CA THR A 176 -3.65 -32.68 14.19
C THR A 176 -3.12 -34.09 13.94
N PRO A 177 -3.93 -35.02 13.40
CA PRO A 177 -3.47 -36.37 13.19
C PRO A 177 -2.35 -36.37 12.15
N PRO A 178 -1.33 -37.23 12.29
CA PRO A 178 -0.35 -37.41 11.23
C PRO A 178 -1.07 -37.81 9.94
N ALA A 179 -0.69 -37.18 8.83
CA ALA A 179 -1.15 -37.63 7.53
C ALA A 179 -0.86 -39.13 7.40
N LYS A 180 -1.86 -39.94 7.07
CA LYS A 180 -1.64 -41.36 6.73
C LYS A 180 -0.64 -41.39 5.57
N ASN A 181 0.63 -41.66 5.91
CA ASN A 181 1.77 -41.86 5.02
C ASN A 181 1.82 -40.92 3.80
N LEU A 182 2.32 -39.70 3.97
CA LEU A 182 2.83 -38.89 2.84
C LEU A 182 3.94 -39.63 2.06
N ALA A 183 4.57 -40.64 2.67
CA ALA A 183 5.53 -41.54 2.02
C ALA A 183 4.91 -42.78 1.33
N ALA A 184 3.59 -42.98 1.40
CA ALA A 184 2.91 -44.14 0.77
C ALA A 184 1.90 -43.74 -0.31
N GLN A 185 2.03 -42.54 -0.90
CA GLN A 185 1.71 -42.44 -2.33
C GLN A 185 2.83 -43.14 -3.09
N GLU A 186 2.75 -44.46 -3.16
CA GLU A 186 3.46 -45.24 -4.16
C GLU A 186 2.98 -44.75 -5.52
N HIS A 187 3.67 -43.75 -6.08
CA HIS A 187 3.62 -43.53 -7.51
C HIS A 187 4.21 -44.79 -8.12
N THR A 188 3.38 -45.58 -8.80
CA THR A 188 3.85 -46.65 -9.67
C THR A 188 4.75 -45.96 -10.72
N PRO A 189 6.06 -46.29 -10.77
CA PRO A 189 6.91 -45.78 -11.84
C PRO A 189 6.27 -46.18 -13.17
N PHE A 190 6.13 -45.22 -14.08
CA PHE A 190 5.71 -45.49 -15.44
C PHE A 190 6.79 -46.37 -16.11
N ASP A 191 6.46 -47.63 -16.39
CA ASP A 191 7.33 -48.59 -17.08
C ASP A 191 7.30 -48.28 -18.58
N ASP A 192 8.27 -47.49 -19.05
CA ASP A 192 8.46 -47.09 -20.44
C ASP A 192 9.06 -48.20 -21.34
N GLU A 193 9.38 -49.36 -20.75
CA GLU A 193 9.96 -50.53 -21.43
C GLU A 193 8.91 -51.59 -21.82
N ARG A 194 7.62 -51.30 -21.65
CA ARG A 194 6.53 -52.13 -22.22
C ARG A 194 6.04 -51.58 -23.56
N PHE A 195 6.82 -51.86 -24.60
CA PHE A 195 6.36 -51.87 -26.00
C PHE A 195 6.59 -53.25 -26.63
#